data_AF-F2BY22-F1
#
_entry.id   AF-F2BY22-F1
#
_cell.length_a   1.000
_cell.length_b   1.000
_cell.length_c   1.000
_cell.angle_alpha   90.00
_cell.angle_beta   90.00
_cell.angle_gamma   90.00
#
_symmetry.space_group_name_H-M   'P 1'
#
loop_
_entity.id
_entity.type
_entity.pdbx_description
1 polymer ?
#
loop_
_entity_poly.entity_id
_entity_poly.type
_entity_poly.pdbx_seq_one_letter_code
_entity_poly.pdbx_strand_id
1 'polypeptide(L)' 'MHKVAESKLLSGFIYGDNFLKEYVYLPASELNTDNPLLVYETKDKREDISMQKALTLIEKRSLKQVNHPSLGKRTM' A
#
# COMPACT_ATOMS: atom_id res chain seq x y z
N MET A 1 -13.26 8.87 5.36
CA MET A 1 -11.81 9.16 5.20
C MET A 1 -11.10 8.26 4.18
N HIS A 2 -11.66 7.11 3.78
CA HIS A 2 -10.98 6.17 2.87
C HIS A 2 -10.73 6.66 1.43
N LYS A 3 -11.58 7.52 0.86
CA LYS A 3 -11.45 7.99 -0.53
C LYS A 3 -10.08 8.62 -0.86
N VAL A 4 -9.48 9.32 0.09
CA VAL A 4 -8.16 9.94 -0.12
C VAL A 4 -7.06 8.88 -0.13
N ALA A 5 -7.07 7.95 0.83
CA ALA A 5 -6.08 6.87 0.88
C ALA A 5 -6.17 5.96 -0.35
N GLU A 6 -7.39 5.61 -0.76
CA GLU A 6 -7.66 4.84 -1.97
C GLU A 6 -7.11 5.52 -3.23
N SER A 7 -7.45 6.79 -3.45
CA SER A 7 -6.93 7.56 -4.58
C SER A 7 -5.40 7.64 -4.59
N LYS A 8 -4.77 7.74 -3.41
CA LYS A 8 -3.31 7.75 -3.27
C LYS A 8 -2.69 6.39 -3.60
N LEU A 9 -3.27 5.30 -3.11
CA LEU A 9 -2.83 3.94 -3.46
C LEU A 9 -2.93 3.69 -4.98
N LEU A 10 -4.05 4.10 -5.60
CA LEU A 10 -4.22 4.00 -7.05
C LEU A 10 -3.23 4.86 -7.84
N SER A 11 -2.76 5.97 -7.24
CA SER A 11 -1.69 6.80 -7.79
C SER A 11 -0.27 6.26 -7.49
N GLY A 12 -0.16 5.06 -6.93
CA GLY A 12 1.09 4.38 -6.61
C GLY A 12 1.77 4.83 -5.31
N PHE A 13 1.13 5.64 -4.46
CA PHE A 13 1.71 6.02 -3.16
C PHE A 13 1.75 4.81 -2.22
N ILE A 14 2.81 4.76 -1.42
CA ILE A 14 3.05 3.68 -0.46
C ILE A 14 2.66 4.16 0.94
N TYR A 15 1.82 3.37 1.60
CA TYR A 15 1.51 3.54 3.03
C TYR A 15 2.32 2.54 3.83
N GLY A 16 2.77 2.89 5.03
CA GLY A 16 3.50 1.97 5.87
C GLY A 16 4.05 2.58 7.14
N ASP A 17 4.89 1.79 7.80
CA ASP A 17 5.68 2.14 8.95
C ASP A 17 7.12 1.64 8.71
N ASN A 18 8.06 2.58 8.62
CA ASN A 18 9.48 2.28 8.38
C ASN A 18 10.17 1.62 9.59
N PHE A 19 9.66 1.81 10.80
CA PHE A 19 10.18 1.18 12.00
C PHE A 19 9.76 -0.29 12.07
N LEU A 20 8.46 -0.57 11.83
CA LEU A 20 7.93 -1.93 11.83
C LEU A 20 8.20 -2.70 10.52
N LYS A 21 8.68 -1.99 9.48
CA LYS A 21 8.92 -2.53 8.14
C LYS A 21 7.67 -3.20 7.57
N GLU A 22 6.54 -2.50 7.71
CA GLU A 22 5.27 -2.91 7.12
C GLU A 22 4.77 -1.88 6.13
N TYR A 23 4.26 -2.34 4.99
CA TYR A 23 3.93 -1.50 3.84
C TYR A 23 2.70 -2.02 3.10
N VAL A 24 1.92 -1.09 2.57
CA VAL A 24 0.77 -1.33 1.71
C VAL A 24 0.97 -0.50 0.45
N TYR A 25 0.97 -1.14 -0.70
CA TYR A 25 1.15 -0.46 -1.99
C TYR A 25 0.47 -1.20 -3.13
N LEU A 26 0.16 -0.45 -4.19
CA LEU A 26 -0.28 -1.02 -5.46
C LEU A 26 0.97 -1.38 -6.29
N PRO A 27 1.19 -2.67 -6.64
CA PRO A 27 2.28 -3.05 -7.53
C PRO A 27 2.05 -2.46 -8.93
N ALA A 28 3.13 -2.09 -9.62
CA ALA A 28 3.05 -1.45 -10.94
C ALA A 28 2.35 -2.32 -12.01
N SER A 29 2.36 -3.64 -11.85
CA SER A 29 1.67 -4.57 -12.74
C SER A 29 0.14 -4.47 -12.69
N GLU A 30 -0.43 -3.92 -11.62
CA GLU A 30 -1.88 -3.85 -11.38
C GLU A 30 -2.48 -2.49 -11.80
N LEU A 31 -1.67 -1.62 -12.42
CA LEU A 31 -2.14 -0.33 -12.91
C LEU A 31 -3.15 -0.49 -14.04
N ASN A 32 -4.28 0.22 -13.93
CA ASN A 32 -5.40 0.20 -14.88
C ASN A 32 -6.14 -1.14 -14.97
N THR A 33 -6.05 -1.98 -13.95
CA THR A 33 -6.90 -3.18 -13.83
C THR A 33 -8.25 -2.81 -13.23
N ASP A 34 -9.31 -3.53 -13.62
CA ASP A 34 -10.66 -3.30 -13.08
C ASP A 34 -10.76 -3.66 -11.59
N ASN A 35 -9.98 -4.64 -11.13
CA ASN A 35 -9.96 -5.12 -9.75
C ASN A 35 -8.52 -5.28 -9.25
N PRO A 36 -7.83 -4.18 -8.91
CA PRO A 36 -6.42 -4.23 -8.56
C PRO A 36 -6.19 -4.98 -7.25
N LEU A 37 -5.17 -5.84 -7.27
CA LEU A 37 -4.62 -6.44 -6.05
C LEU A 37 -3.48 -5.56 -5.51
N LEU A 38 -3.51 -5.29 -4.21
CA LEU A 38 -2.46 -4.56 -3.52
C LEU A 38 -1.57 -5.53 -2.78
N VAL A 39 -0.35 -5.12 -2.48
CA VAL A 39 0.58 -5.90 -1.66
C VAL A 39 0.59 -5.35 -0.25
N TYR A 40 0.40 -6.24 0.73
CA TYR A 40 0.81 -6.01 2.11
C TYR A 40 2.14 -6.70 2.36
N GLU A 41 3.18 -5.89 2.54
CA GLU A 41 4.53 -6.31 2.84
C GLU A 41 4.81 -6.15 4.32
N THR A 42 5.44 -7.16 4.89
CA THR A 42 6.02 -7.15 6.22
C THR A 42 7.45 -7.64 6.12
N LYS A 43 8.21 -7.60 7.21
CA LYS A 43 9.60 -8.07 7.24
C LYS A 43 9.79 -9.48 6.65
N ASP A 44 8.83 -10.37 6.84
CA ASP A 44 8.99 -11.80 6.55
C ASP A 44 8.13 -12.28 5.37
N LYS A 45 7.13 -11.50 4.95
CA LYS A 45 6.20 -11.93 3.89
C LYS A 45 5.61 -10.77 3.10
N ARG A 46 5.18 -11.10 1.88
CA ARG A 46 4.28 -10.28 1.04
C ARG A 46 3.01 -11.06 0.79
N GLU A 47 1.88 -10.37 0.86
CA GLU A 47 0.55 -10.96 0.69
C GLU A 47 -0.29 -10.08 -0.22
N ASP A 48 -0.94 -10.69 -1.21
CA ASP A 48 -1.90 -10.00 -2.06
C ASP A 48 -3.19 -9.76 -1.28
N ILE A 49 -3.66 -8.51 -1.29
CA ILE A 49 -4.82 -8.05 -0.53
C ILE A 49 -5.71 -7.16 -1.38
N SER A 50 -7.01 -7.18 -1.09
CA SER A 50 -7.97 -6.27 -1.74
C SER A 50 -7.80 -4.83 -1.26
N MET A 51 -8.30 -3.88 -2.05
CA MET A 51 -8.37 -2.47 -1.68
C MET A 51 -9.06 -2.25 -0.32
N GLN A 52 -10.16 -2.96 -0.05
CA GLN A 52 -10.86 -2.84 1.24
C GLN A 52 -9.98 -3.30 2.42
N LYS A 53 -9.23 -4.39 2.26
CA LYS A 53 -8.32 -4.89 3.30
C LYS A 53 -7.14 -3.92 3.49
N ALA A 54 -6.61 -3.34 2.41
CA ALA A 54 -5.57 -2.32 2.45
C ALA A 54 -6.00 -1.09 3.25
N LEU A 55 -7.19 -0.55 2.94
CA LEU A 55 -7.77 0.60 3.65
C LEU A 55 -8.00 0.30 5.14
N THR A 56 -8.47 -0.90 5.46
CA THR A 56 -8.66 -1.36 6.84
C THR A 56 -7.33 -1.42 7.60
N LEU A 57 -6.27 -1.93 6.96
CA LEU A 57 -4.93 -1.99 7.55
C LEU A 57 -4.36 -0.60 7.79
N ILE A 58 -4.49 0.31 6.80
CA ILE A 58 -4.02 1.69 6.91
C ILE A 58 -4.66 2.39 8.12
N GLU A 59 -5.97 2.21 8.32
CA GLU A 59 -6.67 2.81 9.45
C GLU A 59 -6.28 2.15 10.78
N LYS A 60 -6.44 0.82 10.89
CA LYS A 60 -6.22 0.10 12.16
C LYS A 60 -4.78 0.17 12.65
N ARG A 61 -3.81 0.28 11.73
CA ARG A 61 -2.39 0.39 12.05
C ARG A 61 -1.85 1.80 11.94
N SER A 62 -2.71 2.78 11.66
CA SER A 62 -2.33 4.18 11.52
C SER A 62 -1.16 4.38 10.53
N LEU A 63 -1.14 3.59 9.45
CA LEU A 63 -0.07 3.63 8.45
C LEU A 63 -0.08 5.01 7.76
N LYS A 64 1.10 5.53 7.48
CA LYS A 64 1.28 6.85 6.86
C LYS A 64 1.95 6.70 5.51
N GLN A 65 1.88 7.74 4.68
CA GLN A 65 2.67 7.76 3.46
C GLN A 65 4.15 7.77 3.82
N VAL A 66 4.91 6.84 3.23
CA VAL A 66 6.33 6.64 3.52
C VAL A 66 7.14 6.52 2.24
N ASN A 67 8.45 6.68 2.37
CA ASN A 67 9.39 6.24 1.35
C ASN A 67 9.82 4.80 1.69
N HIS A 68 9.42 3.86 0.85
CA HIS A 68 9.84 2.47 0.94
C HIS A 68 11.34 2.35 0.71
N PRO A 69 12.09 1.55 1.49
CA PRO A 69 13.54 1.43 1.35
C PRO A 69 14.03 1.00 -0.05
N SER A 70 13.25 0.17 -0.76
CA SER A 70 13.61 -0.30 -2.10
C SER A 70 12.80 0.32 -3.24
N LEU A 71 11.57 0.78 -2.98
CA LEU A 71 10.66 1.28 -4.02
C LEU A 71 10.60 2.82 -4.02
N GLY A 72 11.13 3.48 -2.99
CA GLY A 72 11.04 4.93 -2.84
C GLY A 72 9.63 5.40 -2.48
N LYS A 73 9.23 6.57 -2.96
CA LYS A 73 7.97 7.23 -2.55
C LYS A 73 6.73 6.64 -3.22
N ARG A 74 6.91 6.04 -4.39
CA ARG A 74 5.84 5.50 -5.22
C ARG A 74 6.35 4.25 -5.94
N THR A 75 5.45 3.36 -6.29
CA THR A 75 5.76 2.18 -7.11
C THR A 75 5.95 2.51 -8.60
N MET A 76 5.80 3.79 -8.98
CA MET A 76 5.97 4.36 -10.32
C MET A 76 6.87 5.60 -10.29
#